data_AF-A0A7K6QC53-F1
#
_entry.id   AF-A0A7K6QC53-F1
#
_cell.length_a   1.000
_cell.length_b   1.000
_cell.length_c   1.000
_cell.angle_alpha   90.00
_cell.angle_beta   90.00
_cell.angle_gamma   90.00
#
_symmetry.space_group_name_H-M   'P 1'
#
loop_
_entity.id
_entity.type
_entity.pdbx_description
1 polymer ?
#
loop_
_entity_poly.entity_id
_entity_poly.type
_entity_poly.pdbx_seq_one_letter_code
_entity_poly.pdbx_strand_id
1 'polypeptide(L)' 'RNLRAVLCQRCGSRVLLPGAATFARRELLLPAMRKKAAAAAAGGGGDVLREHWLGRGMFSFENVGFTRDVGNVKFLVCA' A
#
# COMPACT_ATOMS: atom_id res chain seq x y z
N ARG A 1 -7.29 15.16 -4.66
CA ARG A 1 -7.76 13.91 -4.00
C ARG A 1 -7.93 12.83 -5.08
N ASN A 2 -7.99 11.55 -4.74
CA ASN A 2 -8.28 10.50 -5.73
C ASN A 2 -9.72 10.63 -6.26
N LEU A 3 -9.89 10.63 -7.59
CA LEU A 3 -11.22 10.76 -8.22
C LEU A 3 -11.97 9.43 -8.30
N ARG A 4 -11.23 8.32 -8.29
CA ARG A 4 -11.78 6.96 -8.39
C ARG A 4 -11.44 6.16 -7.13
N ALA A 5 -12.22 5.11 -6.87
CA ALA A 5 -11.89 4.13 -5.85
C ALA A 5 -10.54 3.46 -6.19
N VAL A 6 -9.76 3.13 -5.15
CA VAL A 6 -8.52 2.35 -5.30
C VAL A 6 -8.83 0.91 -4.94
N LEU A 7 -8.54 0.00 -5.85
CA LEU A 7 -8.85 -1.42 -5.72
C LEU A 7 -7.58 -2.25 -5.79
N CYS A 8 -7.57 -3.40 -5.10
CA CYS A 8 -6.55 -4.40 -5.27
C CYS A 8 -6.59 -4.97 -6.69
N GLN A 9 -5.47 -4.94 -7.40
CA GLN A 9 -5.36 -5.44 -8.78
C GLN A 9 -5.54 -6.96 -8.90
N ARG A 10 -5.46 -7.72 -7.78
CA ARG A 10 -5.58 -9.18 -7.79
C ARG A 10 -7.00 -9.70 -7.57
N CYS A 11 -7.76 -9.08 -6.68
CA CYS A 11 -9.09 -9.57 -6.27
C CYS A 11 -10.19 -8.50 -6.30
N GLY A 12 -9.88 -7.25 -6.62
CA GLY A 12 -10.85 -6.16 -6.64
C GLY A 12 -11.27 -5.63 -5.26
N SER A 13 -10.66 -6.14 -4.16
CA SER A 13 -10.91 -5.62 -2.81
C SER A 13 -10.72 -4.11 -2.75
N ARG A 14 -11.69 -3.42 -2.14
CA ARG A 14 -11.71 -1.95 -2.10
C ARG A 14 -10.78 -1.45 -1.01
N VAL A 15 -9.77 -0.68 -1.39
CA VAL A 15 -8.75 -0.14 -0.47
C VAL A 15 -9.08 1.28 -0.05
N LEU A 16 -9.50 2.15 -0.99
CA LEU A 16 -9.89 3.53 -0.72
C LEU A 16 -11.17 3.89 -1.49
N LEU A 17 -12.05 4.66 -0.85
CA LEU A 17 -13.16 5.35 -1.51
C LEU A 17 -12.67 6.56 -2.33
N PRO A 18 -13.44 7.02 -3.33
CA PRO A 18 -13.18 8.31 -3.99
C PRO A 18 -13.06 9.44 -2.95
N GLY A 19 -12.08 10.33 -3.13
CA GLY A 19 -11.88 11.49 -2.27
C GLY A 19 -11.18 11.22 -0.92
N ALA A 20 -10.88 9.96 -0.58
CA ALA A 20 -10.32 9.55 0.70
C ALA A 20 -8.79 9.80 0.85
N ALA A 21 -8.08 9.98 -0.26
CA ALA A 21 -6.63 10.17 -0.27
C ALA A 21 -6.19 11.37 -1.13
N THR A 22 -4.99 11.90 -0.85
CA THR A 22 -4.33 12.91 -1.68
C THR A 22 -3.19 12.30 -2.47
N PHE A 23 -2.95 12.83 -3.66
CA PHE A 23 -1.80 12.41 -4.46
C PHE A 23 -0.51 12.93 -3.82
N ALA A 24 0.51 12.09 -3.74
CA ALA A 24 1.81 12.45 -3.19
C ALA A 24 2.94 11.94 -4.10
N ARG A 25 3.92 12.83 -4.34
CA ARG A 25 5.18 12.47 -5.01
C ARG A 25 6.30 12.34 -4.01
N ARG A 26 6.78 11.13 -3.79
CA ARG A 26 7.83 10.75 -2.84
C ARG A 26 8.49 9.48 -3.33
N GLU A 27 9.80 9.38 -3.23
CA GLU A 27 10.51 8.14 -3.55
C GLU A 27 10.39 7.15 -2.38
N LEU A 28 9.77 6.01 -2.63
CA LEU A 28 9.64 4.92 -1.65
C LEU A 28 10.07 3.61 -2.32
N LEU A 29 10.97 2.88 -1.67
CA LEU A 29 11.33 1.54 -2.07
C LEU A 29 10.23 0.58 -1.63
N LEU A 30 9.52 0.01 -2.59
CA LEU A 30 8.48 -0.99 -2.34
C LEU A 30 8.98 -2.36 -2.77
N PRO A 31 8.95 -3.36 -1.90
CA PRO A 31 9.34 -4.70 -2.29
C PRO A 31 8.42 -5.25 -3.39
N ALA A 32 8.95 -6.11 -4.24
CA ALA A 32 8.18 -6.75 -5.31
C ALA A 32 6.91 -7.41 -4.76
N MET A 33 5.78 -7.20 -5.45
CA MET A 33 4.47 -7.68 -5.00
C MET A 33 4.47 -9.20 -4.81
N ARG A 34 4.22 -9.66 -3.57
CA ARG A 34 4.25 -11.08 -3.19
C ARG A 34 3.25 -11.39 -2.07
N LYS A 35 3.01 -12.68 -1.84
CA LYS A 35 2.17 -13.14 -0.72
C LYS A 35 2.75 -12.64 0.62
N LYS A 36 1.89 -12.28 1.58
CA LYS A 36 2.27 -11.70 2.89
C LYS A 36 3.37 -12.47 3.62
N ALA A 37 3.35 -13.82 3.59
CA ALA A 37 4.36 -14.65 4.23
C ALA A 37 5.78 -14.48 3.63
N ALA A 38 5.89 -14.17 2.34
CA ALA A 38 7.16 -13.95 1.66
C ALA A 38 7.65 -12.49 1.75
N ALA A 39 6.81 -11.55 2.23
CA ALA A 39 7.16 -10.14 2.36
C ALA A 39 8.30 -9.92 3.38
N ALA A 40 8.28 -10.66 4.49
CA ALA A 40 9.21 -10.53 5.61
C ALA A 40 10.61 -11.11 5.35
N ALA A 41 10.76 -12.02 4.37
CA ALA A 41 11.99 -12.76 4.13
C ALA A 41 12.92 -12.15 3.07
N ALA A 42 12.50 -11.06 2.42
CA ALA A 42 13.10 -10.63 1.18
C ALA A 42 14.03 -9.43 1.38
N GLY A 43 15.29 -9.75 1.68
CA GLY A 43 16.40 -8.92 1.23
C GLY A 43 16.60 -9.12 -0.28
N GLY A 44 16.45 -8.07 -1.08
CA GLY A 44 17.09 -8.01 -2.40
C GLY A 44 16.24 -7.66 -3.62
N GLY A 45 14.93 -7.40 -3.54
CA GLY A 45 14.13 -7.08 -4.73
C GLY A 45 12.92 -6.18 -4.47
N GLY A 46 12.87 -5.05 -5.18
CA GLY A 46 11.80 -4.06 -5.12
C GLY A 46 11.99 -2.93 -6.14
N ASP A 47 10.95 -2.11 -6.27
CA ASP A 47 10.91 -0.96 -7.17
C ASP A 47 10.89 0.34 -6.38
N VAL A 48 11.60 1.36 -6.87
CA VAL A 48 11.45 2.72 -6.36
C VAL A 48 10.24 3.34 -7.03
N LEU A 49 9.14 3.46 -6.30
CA LEU A 49 7.96 4.16 -6.78
C LEU A 49 8.01 5.62 -6.35
N ARG A 50 7.44 6.49 -7.19
CA ARG A 50 7.41 7.95 -6.97
C ARG A 50 6.01 8.49 -6.71
N GLU A 51 4.97 7.76 -7.07
CA GLU A 51 3.59 8.25 -7.10
C GLU A 51 2.69 7.42 -6.18
N HIS A 52 2.03 8.08 -5.23
CA HIS A 52 1.34 7.41 -4.14
C HIS A 52 0.00 8.08 -3.79
N TRP A 53 -0.92 7.30 -3.25
CA TRP A 53 -2.09 7.80 -2.54
C TRP A 53 -1.79 7.87 -1.05
N LEU A 54 -1.80 9.09 -0.51
CA LEU A 54 -1.62 9.36 0.91
C LEU A 54 -2.98 9.42 1.60
N GLY A 55 -3.30 8.38 2.40
CA GLY A 55 -4.43 8.40 3.34
C GLY A 55 -4.11 9.26 4.55
N ARG A 56 -5.13 9.88 5.17
CA ARG A 56 -4.96 10.76 6.34
C ARG A 56 -4.74 10.02 7.65
N GLY A 57 -5.08 8.73 7.68
CA GLY A 57 -4.93 7.84 8.83
C GLY A 57 -5.48 6.46 8.51
N MET A 58 -5.42 5.55 9.50
CA MET A 58 -5.88 4.16 9.32
C MET A 58 -7.36 4.06 8.91
N PHE A 59 -8.20 4.99 9.36
CA PHE A 59 -9.63 5.04 9.03
C PHE A 59 -9.95 5.58 7.63
N SER A 60 -8.94 5.98 6.85
CA SER A 60 -9.15 6.34 5.44
C SER A 60 -9.32 5.11 4.54
N PHE A 61 -8.95 3.92 5.04
CA PHE A 61 -8.94 2.68 4.28
C PHE A 61 -10.16 1.80 4.58
N GLU A 62 -10.68 1.14 3.55
CA GLU A 62 -11.81 0.22 3.66
C GLU A 62 -11.33 -1.20 4.00
N ASN A 63 -10.51 -1.80 3.12
CA ASN A 63 -9.99 -3.16 3.28
C ASN A 63 -8.47 -3.18 3.08
N VAL A 64 -7.71 -2.92 4.15
CA VAL A 64 -6.25 -2.96 4.15
C VAL A 64 -5.72 -3.80 5.31
N GLY A 65 -4.72 -4.63 5.04
CA GLY A 65 -3.95 -5.34 6.04
C GLY A 65 -2.57 -4.70 6.23
N PHE A 66 -1.94 -5.02 7.36
CA PHE A 66 -0.58 -4.58 7.68
C PHE A 66 0.34 -5.80 7.87
N THR A 67 1.62 -5.65 7.52
CA THR A 67 2.67 -6.60 7.90
C THR A 67 3.17 -6.34 9.32
N ARG A 68 4.04 -7.23 9.82
CA ARG A 68 4.91 -6.92 10.96
C ARG A 68 5.88 -5.79 10.59
N ASP A 69 6.42 -5.13 11.60
CA ASP A 69 7.42 -4.08 11.41
C ASP A 69 8.70 -4.65 10.83
N VAL A 70 9.25 -3.96 9.83
CA VAL A 70 10.59 -4.19 9.29
C VAL A 70 11.29 -2.84 9.38
N GLY A 71 12.19 -2.66 10.35
CA GLY A 71 12.90 -1.39 10.56
C GLY A 71 11.98 -0.19 10.78
N ASN A 72 10.95 -0.34 11.64
CA ASN A 72 9.92 0.67 11.93
C ASN A 72 8.95 1.00 10.77
N VAL A 73 8.94 0.19 9.71
CA VAL A 73 8.01 0.34 8.58
C VAL A 73 7.04 -0.86 8.54
N LYS A 74 5.74 -0.57 8.40
CA LYS A 74 4.72 -1.56 8.05
C LYS A 74 4.34 -1.41 6.58
N PHE A 75 4.29 -2.51 5.87
CA PHE A 75 3.77 -2.53 4.50
C PHE A 75 2.26 -2.74 4.51
N LEU A 76 1.58 -2.03 3.61
CA LEU A 76 0.16 -2.22 3.36
C LEU A 76 -0.02 -3.39 2.40
N VAL A 77 -0.98 -4.27 2.71
CA VAL A 77 -1.35 -5.41 1.87
C VAL A 77 -2.86 -5.43 1.68
N CYS A 78 -3.34 -6.14 0.65
CA CYS A 78 -4.76 -6.46 0.57
C CYS A 78 -5.18 -7.26 1.81
N ALA A 79 -6.33 -6.90 2.40
CA ALA A 79 -6.97 -7.68 3.46
C ALA A 79 -7.44 -9.04 2.94
#